data_AF-A0A812YKK0-F1
#
_entry.id   AF-A0A812YKK0-F1
#
_cell.length_a   1.000
_cell.length_b   1.000
_cell.length_c   1.000
_cell.angle_alpha   90.00
_cell.angle_beta   90.00
_cell.angle_gamma   90.00
#
_symmetry.space_group_name_H-M   'P 1'
#
loop_
_entity.id
_entity.type
_entity.pdbx_description
1 polymer ?
#
loop_
_entity_poly.entity_id
_entity_poly.type
_entity_poly.pdbx_seq_one_letter_code
_entity_poly.pdbx_strand_id
1 'polypeptide(L)'
;MAEGLFGASSFGGNASETQNTSQARRTKLYPYDSTAMQLIEPYGESVINNLTKAKLWEAVSKGNHKAQYHSHLCAPTSDQWHIGAGISLTAAALVAAVKHFKSDNVKALIKDELYAKIEEEVNVMLPVFETLNLGKGSQDQRDTGTLRQAKRAKMSTPKPDVTEPQVIKAAQEFHAWLSKEQSPFQSFLFITAASNTFFTGHVAELVARAAVSEKPMRVEDFVTAMKARLHKPPESQPAGAASSATGLFES
;
A
#
# COMPACT_ATOMS: atom_id res chain seq x y z
N MET A 1 -20.32 -15.82 -7.65
CA MET A 1 -20.89 -14.54 -7.18
C MET A 1 -19.79 -13.46 -7.07
N ALA A 2 -19.16 -13.07 -8.19
CA ALA A 2 -18.09 -12.05 -8.20
C ALA A 2 -18.38 -10.88 -9.16
N GLU A 3 -19.47 -10.95 -9.93
CA GLU A 3 -19.84 -9.91 -10.91
C GLU A 3 -20.43 -8.66 -10.26
N GLY A 4 -20.95 -8.75 -9.03
CA GLY A 4 -21.60 -7.64 -8.33
C GLY A 4 -20.66 -6.58 -7.74
N LEU A 5 -19.38 -6.91 -7.49
CA LEU A 5 -18.42 -5.96 -6.94
C LEU A 5 -17.83 -5.01 -8.00
N PHE A 6 -17.92 -5.37 -9.29
CA PHE A 6 -17.29 -4.61 -10.38
C PHE A 6 -18.25 -4.23 -11.52
N GLY A 7 -19.54 -4.56 -11.36
CA GLY A 7 -20.60 -4.18 -12.28
C GLY A 7 -20.96 -2.71 -12.12
N ALA A 8 -20.30 -1.85 -12.89
CA ALA A 8 -20.99 -0.68 -13.39
C ALA A 8 -22.15 -1.21 -14.24
N SER A 9 -23.35 -1.15 -13.69
CA SER A 9 -24.57 -1.51 -14.40
C SER A 9 -24.64 -0.70 -15.69
N SER A 10 -24.63 -1.42 -16.81
CA SER A 10 -25.07 -0.94 -18.10
C SER A 10 -26.57 -0.60 -18.00
N PHE A 11 -26.88 0.59 -17.51
CA PHE A 11 -28.18 1.19 -17.77
C PHE A 11 -28.09 1.95 -19.08
N GLY A 12 -28.44 1.24 -20.16
CA GLY A 12 -28.82 1.88 -21.40
C GLY A 12 -30.04 2.78 -21.16
N GLY A 13 -29.85 4.07 -21.38
CA GLY A 13 -30.91 5.07 -21.39
C GLY A 13 -30.34 6.35 -22.00
N ASN A 14 -30.80 6.66 -23.22
CA ASN A 14 -30.41 7.83 -24.00
C ASN A 14 -30.43 9.12 -23.17
N ALA A 15 -29.27 9.76 -23.01
CA ALA A 15 -29.18 11.16 -22.63
C ALA A 15 -27.89 11.76 -23.21
N SER A 16 -28.09 12.59 -24.24
CA SER A 16 -27.26 13.73 -24.70
C SER A 16 -25.75 13.69 -24.42
N GLU A 17 -24.98 13.74 -25.50
CA GLU A 17 -23.60 14.22 -25.55
C GLU A 17 -23.42 15.49 -24.70
N THR A 18 -23.05 15.29 -23.44
CA THR A 18 -22.37 16.32 -22.66
C THR A 18 -20.90 15.97 -22.80
N GLN A 19 -20.14 16.87 -23.45
CA GLN A 19 -18.69 16.85 -23.48
C GLN A 19 -18.16 16.90 -22.04
N ASN A 20 -18.14 15.76 -21.37
CA ASN A 20 -17.42 15.58 -20.12
C ASN A 20 -15.97 15.40 -20.53
N THR A 21 -15.19 16.47 -20.45
CA THR A 21 -13.74 16.36 -20.23
C THR A 21 -13.55 15.34 -19.14
N SER A 22 -13.14 14.11 -19.50
CA SER A 22 -12.92 13.06 -18.52
C SER A 22 -11.83 13.58 -17.59
N GLN A 23 -12.21 13.94 -16.37
CA GLN A 23 -11.23 14.36 -15.38
C GLN A 23 -10.20 13.24 -15.28
N ALA A 24 -8.94 13.58 -15.54
CA ALA A 24 -7.87 12.59 -15.50
C ALA A 24 -7.91 11.90 -14.13
N ARG A 25 -8.11 10.57 -14.13
CA ARG A 25 -8.09 9.78 -12.89
C ARG A 25 -6.74 9.98 -12.22
N ARG A 26 -6.73 10.17 -10.91
CA ARG A 26 -5.49 10.45 -10.16
C ARG A 26 -4.67 9.19 -9.89
N THR A 27 -3.36 9.35 -9.82
CA THR A 27 -2.39 8.34 -9.38
C THR A 27 -2.13 8.38 -7.87
N LYS A 28 -2.18 9.58 -7.28
CA LYS A 28 -2.06 9.76 -5.82
C LYS A 28 -3.25 9.14 -5.11
N LEU A 29 -3.01 8.07 -4.35
CA LEU A 29 -4.03 7.39 -3.56
C LEU A 29 -4.24 8.08 -2.20
N TYR A 30 -5.50 8.24 -1.81
CA TYR A 30 -5.91 8.60 -0.45
C TYR A 30 -6.22 7.32 0.34
N PRO A 31 -6.31 7.38 1.68
CA PRO A 31 -6.54 6.19 2.50
C PRO A 31 -7.78 5.38 2.08
N TYR A 32 -8.85 6.06 1.66
CA TYR A 32 -10.09 5.41 1.22
C TYR A 32 -9.97 4.72 -0.14
N ASP A 33 -8.92 4.97 -0.93
CA ASP A 33 -8.70 4.28 -2.21
C ASP A 33 -7.90 2.99 -2.07
N SER A 34 -7.37 2.71 -0.88
CA SER A 34 -6.57 1.50 -0.65
C SER A 34 -7.39 0.24 -0.90
N THR A 35 -6.74 -0.80 -1.44
CA THR A 35 -7.37 -2.11 -1.66
C THR A 35 -8.11 -2.63 -0.43
N ALA A 36 -7.54 -2.45 0.77
CA ALA A 36 -8.17 -2.90 2.01
C ALA A 36 -9.53 -2.22 2.24
N MET A 37 -9.65 -0.93 1.94
CA MET A 37 -10.92 -0.20 2.08
C MET A 37 -11.92 -0.48 0.96
N GLN A 38 -11.45 -0.94 -0.20
CA GLN A 38 -12.31 -1.20 -1.37
C GLN A 38 -12.81 -2.65 -1.43
N LEU A 39 -12.10 -3.59 -0.80
CA LEU A 39 -12.42 -5.03 -0.79
C LEU A 39 -12.93 -5.54 0.56
N ILE A 40 -13.22 -4.62 1.50
CA ILE A 40 -13.93 -4.95 2.74
C ILE A 40 -15.43 -4.77 2.51
N GLU A 41 -16.21 -5.82 2.74
CA GLU A 41 -17.67 -5.70 2.66
C GLU A 41 -18.24 -5.03 3.92
N PRO A 42 -19.42 -4.40 3.84
CA PRO A 42 -20.04 -3.72 4.98
C PRO A 42 -20.28 -4.61 6.22
N TYR A 43 -20.35 -5.93 6.03
CA TYR A 43 -20.56 -6.91 7.10
C TYR A 43 -19.26 -7.51 7.64
N GLY A 44 -18.09 -6.98 7.24
CA GLY A 44 -16.79 -7.44 7.72
C GLY A 44 -16.28 -8.72 7.08
N GLU A 45 -17.04 -9.30 6.13
CA GLU A 45 -16.52 -10.37 5.28
C GLU A 45 -15.60 -9.76 4.22
N SER A 46 -14.43 -10.38 4.02
CA SER A 46 -13.54 -10.00 2.96
C SER A 46 -13.49 -11.09 1.91
N VAL A 47 -13.91 -10.74 0.69
CA VAL A 47 -13.79 -11.63 -0.48
C VAL A 47 -12.33 -11.87 -0.86
N ILE A 48 -11.38 -11.10 -0.32
CA ILE A 48 -9.98 -11.13 -0.75
C ILE A 48 -9.34 -12.52 -0.60
N ASN A 49 -9.73 -13.26 0.43
CA ASN A 49 -9.23 -14.60 0.71
C ASN A 49 -9.74 -15.65 -0.30
N ASN A 50 -10.85 -15.35 -0.99
CA ASN A 50 -11.47 -16.23 -1.99
C ASN A 50 -11.06 -15.87 -3.42
N LEU A 51 -10.31 -14.77 -3.62
CA LEU A 51 -9.82 -14.36 -4.92
C LEU A 51 -8.51 -15.07 -5.24
N THR A 52 -8.38 -15.52 -6.49
CA THR A 52 -7.08 -15.91 -7.03
C THR A 52 -6.19 -14.67 -7.18
N LYS A 53 -4.86 -14.85 -7.18
CA LYS A 53 -3.90 -13.72 -7.39
C LYS A 53 -4.22 -12.93 -8.66
N ALA A 54 -4.55 -13.59 -9.75
CA ALA A 54 -4.99 -12.96 -11.00
C ALA A 54 -6.24 -12.07 -10.83
N LYS A 55 -7.30 -12.57 -10.17
CA LYS A 55 -8.52 -11.79 -9.92
C LYS A 55 -8.29 -10.64 -8.96
N LEU A 56 -7.48 -10.87 -7.93
CA LEU A 56 -7.07 -9.80 -7.02
C LEU A 56 -6.31 -8.72 -7.78
N TRP A 57 -5.36 -9.11 -8.63
CA TRP A 57 -4.56 -8.19 -9.43
C TRP A 57 -5.41 -7.35 -10.40
N GLU A 58 -6.36 -7.99 -11.09
CA GLU A 58 -7.32 -7.31 -11.95
C GLU A 58 -8.14 -6.26 -11.17
N ALA A 59 -8.68 -6.66 -10.01
CA ALA A 59 -9.46 -5.78 -9.15
C ALA A 59 -8.66 -4.56 -8.68
N VAL A 60 -7.42 -4.75 -8.23
CA VAL A 60 -6.60 -3.63 -7.74
C VAL A 60 -6.08 -2.73 -8.87
N SER A 61 -5.90 -3.28 -10.07
CA SER A 61 -5.37 -2.53 -11.22
C SER A 61 -6.42 -1.69 -11.92
N LYS A 62 -7.71 -2.05 -11.81
CA LYS A 62 -8.82 -1.35 -12.48
C LYS A 62 -9.11 0.05 -11.91
N GLY A 63 -8.91 0.23 -10.60
CA GLY A 63 -9.25 1.47 -9.89
C GLY A 63 -10.76 1.79 -9.94
N ASN A 64 -11.10 3.07 -9.81
CA ASN A 64 -12.47 3.58 -9.86
C ASN A 64 -12.58 4.87 -10.70
N HIS A 65 -13.73 5.54 -10.65
CA HIS A 65 -13.95 6.79 -11.40
C HIS A 65 -13.03 7.95 -10.99
N LYS A 66 -12.43 7.90 -9.79
CA LYS A 66 -11.52 8.94 -9.27
C LYS A 66 -10.05 8.54 -9.32
N ALA A 67 -9.72 7.27 -9.10
CA ALA A 67 -8.36 6.75 -8.97
C ALA A 67 -8.05 5.74 -10.09
N GLN A 68 -6.84 5.81 -10.64
CA GLN A 68 -6.41 4.91 -11.72
C GLN A 68 -6.32 3.44 -11.29
N TYR A 69 -5.91 3.22 -10.04
CA TYR A 69 -5.70 1.92 -9.43
C TYR A 69 -5.95 2.02 -7.91
N HIS A 70 -6.04 0.89 -7.21
CA HIS A 70 -6.20 0.81 -5.75
C HIS A 70 -4.90 0.48 -5.00
N SER A 71 -3.83 0.21 -5.76
CA SER A 71 -2.47 0.04 -5.23
C SER A 71 -1.46 0.69 -6.16
N HIS A 72 -0.49 1.44 -5.60
CA HIS A 72 0.58 2.03 -6.41
C HIS A 72 1.49 0.99 -7.09
N LEU A 73 1.46 -0.28 -6.65
CA LEU A 73 2.15 -1.37 -7.35
C LEU A 73 1.62 -1.58 -8.77
N CYS A 74 0.37 -1.17 -9.05
CA CYS A 74 -0.27 -1.23 -10.36
C CYS A 74 0.16 -0.08 -11.29
N ALA A 75 0.97 0.87 -10.82
CA ALA A 75 1.48 1.95 -11.68
C ALA A 75 2.22 1.37 -12.91
N PRO A 76 2.24 2.07 -14.06
CA PRO A 76 2.99 1.63 -15.22
C PRO A 76 4.46 1.36 -14.89
N THR A 77 5.12 0.44 -15.61
CA THR A 77 6.55 0.13 -15.40
C THR A 77 7.46 1.32 -15.70
N SER A 78 7.00 2.32 -16.44
CA SER A 78 7.70 3.60 -16.62
C SER A 78 7.69 4.48 -15.35
N ASP A 79 6.77 4.23 -14.42
CA ASP A 79 6.58 5.01 -13.19
C ASP A 79 7.13 4.29 -11.96
N GLN A 80 8.45 4.14 -11.94
CA GLN A 80 9.20 3.44 -10.89
C GLN A 80 9.01 4.08 -9.51
N TRP A 81 8.79 5.40 -9.45
CA TRP A 81 8.59 6.10 -8.18
C TRP A 81 7.28 5.69 -7.50
N HIS A 82 6.17 5.61 -8.23
CA HIS A 82 4.90 5.14 -7.64
C HIS A 82 4.95 3.65 -7.31
N ILE A 83 5.60 2.82 -8.14
CA ILE A 83 5.83 1.41 -7.77
C ILE A 83 6.57 1.32 -6.43
N GLY A 84 7.64 2.09 -6.26
CA GLY A 84 8.39 2.14 -5.00
C GLY A 84 7.58 2.71 -3.84
N ALA A 85 6.66 3.65 -4.11
CA ALA A 85 5.67 4.09 -3.12
C ALA A 85 4.75 2.94 -2.68
N GLY A 86 4.35 2.07 -3.61
CA GLY A 86 3.59 0.86 -3.33
C GLY A 86 4.34 -0.10 -2.39
N ILE A 87 5.60 -0.41 -2.72
CA ILE A 87 6.46 -1.26 -1.88
C ILE A 87 6.62 -0.66 -0.47
N SER A 88 6.91 0.64 -0.38
CA SER A 88 7.06 1.33 0.90
C SER A 88 5.77 1.34 1.74
N LEU A 89 4.60 1.46 1.12
CA LEU A 89 3.31 1.42 1.82
C LEU A 89 2.97 0.01 2.29
N THR A 90 3.30 -1.03 1.51
CA THR A 90 3.18 -2.42 1.95
C THR A 90 4.08 -2.66 3.17
N ALA A 91 5.34 -2.24 3.11
CA ALA A 91 6.25 -2.35 4.25
C ALA A 91 5.72 -1.61 5.49
N ALA A 92 5.13 -0.42 5.34
CA ALA A 92 4.51 0.31 6.44
C ALA A 92 3.34 -0.44 7.08
N ALA A 93 2.49 -1.09 6.28
CA ALA A 93 1.39 -1.92 6.79
C ALA A 93 1.92 -3.14 7.56
N LEU A 94 2.98 -3.78 7.07
CA LEU A 94 3.63 -4.92 7.73
C LEU A 94 4.32 -4.52 9.04
N VAL A 95 5.00 -3.37 9.10
CA VAL A 95 5.55 -2.84 10.36
C VAL A 95 4.45 -2.61 11.40
N ALA A 96 3.30 -2.07 10.99
CA ALA A 96 2.16 -1.89 11.88
C ALA A 96 1.63 -3.23 12.41
N ALA A 97 1.50 -4.24 11.54
CA ALA A 97 1.09 -5.58 11.93
C ALA A 97 2.10 -6.23 12.92
N VAL A 98 3.40 -6.13 12.65
CA VAL A 98 4.46 -6.63 13.57
C VAL A 98 4.35 -5.97 14.94
N LYS A 99 4.13 -4.65 14.99
CA LYS A 99 3.96 -3.93 16.26
C LYS A 99 2.79 -4.47 17.08
N HIS A 100 1.67 -4.81 16.43
CA HIS A 100 0.54 -5.42 17.13
C HIS A 100 0.81 -6.87 17.51
N PHE A 101 1.51 -7.65 16.67
CA PHE A 101 1.93 -9.00 17.00
C PHE A 101 2.79 -9.04 18.27
N LYS A 102 3.72 -8.09 18.44
CA LYS A 102 4.57 -7.96 19.63
C LYS A 102 3.86 -7.41 20.88
N SER A 103 2.54 -7.24 20.86
CA SER A 103 1.80 -6.80 22.05
C SER A 103 1.62 -7.94 23.06
N ASP A 104 1.60 -7.60 24.34
CA ASP A 104 1.39 -8.57 25.43
C ASP A 104 0.08 -9.35 25.27
N ASN A 105 -0.95 -8.70 24.71
CA ASN A 105 -2.24 -9.33 24.43
C ASN A 105 -2.11 -10.47 23.42
N VAL A 106 -1.37 -10.26 22.32
CA VAL A 106 -1.20 -11.31 21.30
C VAL A 106 -0.33 -12.44 21.86
N LYS A 107 0.73 -12.10 22.59
CA LYS A 107 1.58 -13.08 23.27
C LYS A 107 0.81 -13.96 24.25
N ALA A 108 -0.15 -13.41 24.99
CA ALA A 108 -0.98 -14.16 25.92
C ALA A 108 -2.03 -15.07 25.25
N LEU A 109 -2.38 -14.83 23.99
CA LEU A 109 -3.44 -15.56 23.28
C LEU A 109 -2.92 -16.69 22.37
N ILE A 110 -1.68 -16.56 21.88
CA ILE A 110 -1.07 -17.55 20.98
C ILE A 110 -0.30 -18.58 21.81
N LYS A 111 -0.36 -19.85 21.42
CA LYS A 111 0.49 -20.90 22.01
C LYS A 111 1.98 -20.53 21.86
N ASP A 112 2.76 -20.69 22.93
CA ASP A 112 4.18 -20.28 22.97
C ASP A 112 5.01 -20.77 21.78
N GLU A 113 4.86 -22.04 21.38
CA GLU A 113 5.58 -22.61 20.24
C GLU A 113 5.25 -21.93 18.90
N LEU A 114 3.98 -21.52 18.72
CA LEU A 114 3.55 -20.81 17.51
C LEU A 114 4.04 -19.36 17.56
N TYR A 115 3.94 -18.72 18.71
CA TYR A 115 4.45 -17.36 18.91
C TYR A 115 5.95 -17.30 18.60
N ALA A 116 6.75 -18.23 19.14
CA ALA A 116 8.20 -18.30 18.91
C ALA A 116 8.55 -18.44 17.42
N LYS A 117 7.85 -19.30 16.67
CA LYS A 117 8.07 -19.46 15.22
C LYS A 117 7.76 -18.20 14.42
N ILE A 118 6.67 -17.52 14.77
CA ILE A 118 6.30 -16.25 14.11
C ILE A 118 7.30 -15.16 14.50
N GLU A 119 7.69 -15.10 15.77
CA GLU A 119 8.63 -14.11 16.30
C GLU A 119 10.01 -14.23 15.67
N GLU A 120 10.51 -15.45 15.45
CA GLU A 120 11.78 -15.69 14.74
C GLU A 120 11.77 -15.04 13.35
N GLU A 121 10.73 -15.32 12.55
CA GLU A 121 10.59 -14.73 11.22
C GLU A 121 10.42 -13.20 11.30
N VAL A 122 9.57 -12.72 12.20
CA VAL A 122 9.30 -11.29 12.37
C VAL A 122 10.57 -10.54 12.78
N ASN A 123 11.43 -11.12 13.62
CA ASN A 123 12.69 -10.49 14.02
C ASN A 123 13.68 -10.38 12.87
N VAL A 124 13.67 -11.32 11.92
CA VAL A 124 14.45 -11.25 10.69
C VAL A 124 13.88 -10.20 9.72
N MET A 125 12.56 -10.17 9.56
CA MET A 125 11.91 -9.34 8.54
C MET A 125 11.64 -7.90 8.99
N LEU A 126 11.53 -7.62 10.29
CA LEU A 126 11.23 -6.27 10.79
C LEU A 126 12.27 -5.23 10.33
N PRO A 127 13.59 -5.46 10.42
CA PRO A 127 14.58 -4.53 9.88
C PRO A 127 14.44 -4.28 8.38
N VAL A 128 14.03 -5.29 7.61
CA VAL A 128 13.76 -5.19 6.17
C VAL A 128 12.57 -4.26 5.92
N PHE A 129 11.45 -4.51 6.61
CA PHE A 129 10.24 -3.69 6.48
C PHE A 129 10.48 -2.25 6.94
N GLU A 130 11.24 -2.05 8.03
CA GLU A 130 11.61 -0.73 8.49
C GLU A 130 12.50 -0.03 7.46
N THR A 131 13.47 -0.70 6.86
CA THR A 131 14.34 -0.10 5.82
C THR A 131 13.54 0.34 4.59
N LEU A 132 12.57 -0.46 4.15
CA LEU A 132 11.73 -0.15 2.98
C LEU A 132 10.61 0.85 3.28
N ASN A 133 10.25 1.04 4.56
CA ASN A 133 9.27 2.03 4.96
C ASN A 133 9.88 3.44 4.97
N LEU A 134 9.88 4.06 3.79
CA LEU A 134 10.29 5.44 3.53
C LEU A 134 9.18 6.47 3.81
N GLY A 135 8.00 6.02 4.24
CA GLY A 135 6.87 6.88 4.60
C GLY A 135 6.17 7.54 3.41
N LYS A 136 5.44 8.63 3.70
CA LYS A 136 4.78 9.45 2.68
C LYS A 136 5.82 10.40 2.05
N GLY A 137 5.99 10.33 0.74
CA GLY A 137 7.06 11.05 0.03
C GLY A 137 8.37 10.26 -0.02
N SER A 138 9.43 10.89 -0.52
CA SER A 138 10.78 10.30 -0.48
C SER A 138 11.51 10.69 0.81
N GLN A 139 12.67 10.09 1.04
CA GLN A 139 13.55 10.49 2.14
C GLN A 139 13.95 11.97 2.01
N ASP A 140 14.31 12.39 0.80
CA ASP A 140 14.72 13.76 0.47
C ASP A 140 13.54 14.76 0.46
N GLN A 141 12.31 14.28 0.27
CA GLN A 141 11.09 15.10 0.17
C GLN A 141 9.92 14.42 0.89
N ARG A 142 9.95 14.45 2.23
CA ARG A 142 8.90 13.86 3.08
C ARG A 142 7.59 14.65 2.95
N ASP A 143 6.52 13.98 2.53
CA ASP A 143 5.15 14.54 2.52
C ASP A 143 4.60 14.49 3.95
N THR A 144 4.52 15.65 4.59
CA THR A 144 4.02 15.78 5.97
C THR A 144 2.50 15.67 6.08
N GLY A 145 1.79 15.54 4.96
CA GLY A 145 0.34 15.37 4.90
C GLY A 145 -0.41 16.57 5.46
N THR A 146 -1.43 16.33 6.27
CA THR A 146 -2.22 17.41 6.89
C THR A 146 -1.44 18.12 7.99
N LEU A 147 -1.85 19.35 8.32
CA LEU A 147 -1.21 20.15 9.39
C LEU A 147 -1.11 19.41 10.73
N ARG A 148 -2.07 18.51 11.03
CA ARG A 148 -2.09 17.66 12.23
C ARG A 148 -1.02 16.55 12.15
N GLN A 149 -0.79 15.98 10.97
CA GLN A 149 0.27 14.99 10.74
C GLN A 149 1.66 15.65 10.81
N ALA A 150 1.81 16.83 10.21
CA ALA A 150 3.02 17.64 10.31
C ALA A 150 3.38 17.99 11.76
N LYS A 151 2.39 18.38 12.59
CA LYS A 151 2.61 18.64 14.02
C LYS A 151 3.05 17.39 14.78
N ARG A 152 2.42 16.23 14.54
CA ARG A 152 2.85 14.96 15.16
C ARG A 152 4.25 14.54 14.75
N ALA A 153 4.62 14.72 13.48
CA ALA A 153 5.95 14.39 12.97
C ALA A 153 7.05 15.26 13.62
N LYS A 154 6.76 16.53 13.92
CA LYS A 154 7.67 17.42 14.66
C LYS A 154 7.89 17.00 16.13
N MET A 155 6.95 16.25 16.70
CA MET A 155 7.04 15.75 18.08
C MET A 155 7.66 14.36 18.18
N SER A 156 7.89 13.67 17.06
CA SER A 156 8.50 12.33 17.03
C SER A 156 9.99 12.41 16.74
N THR A 157 10.75 11.47 17.30
CA THR A 157 12.16 11.28 16.98
C THR A 157 12.33 11.04 15.47
N PRO A 158 13.21 11.78 14.78
CA PRO A 158 13.45 11.55 13.36
C PRO A 158 14.01 10.15 13.16
N LYS A 159 13.38 9.38 12.26
CA LYS A 159 13.94 8.10 11.82
C LYS A 159 15.28 8.35 11.11
N PRO A 160 16.35 7.61 11.44
CA PRO A 160 17.63 7.75 10.78
C PRO A 160 17.48 7.49 9.27
N ASP A 161 18.25 8.25 8.51
CA ASP A 161 18.30 8.13 7.07
C ASP A 161 18.90 6.79 6.66
N VAL A 162 18.20 6.07 5.78
CA VAL A 162 18.67 4.78 5.25
C VAL A 162 19.54 5.03 4.03
N THR A 163 20.57 4.22 3.88
CA THR A 163 21.50 4.30 2.74
C THR A 163 21.00 3.47 1.57
N GLU A 164 21.35 3.86 0.34
CA GLU A 164 20.97 3.10 -0.86
C GLU A 164 21.38 1.61 -0.80
N PRO A 165 22.60 1.23 -0.36
CA PRO A 165 22.96 -0.19 -0.24
C PRO A 165 22.06 -0.98 0.71
N GLN A 166 21.61 -0.36 1.81
CA GLN A 166 20.67 -0.98 2.74
C GLN A 166 19.31 -1.19 2.07
N VAL A 167 18.83 -0.21 1.31
CA VAL A 167 17.56 -0.31 0.58
C VAL A 167 17.61 -1.37 -0.51
N ILE A 168 18.71 -1.49 -1.24
CA ILE A 168 18.89 -2.55 -2.26
C ILE A 168 18.80 -3.93 -1.60
N LYS A 169 19.57 -4.16 -0.52
CA LYS A 169 19.57 -5.44 0.19
C LYS A 169 18.18 -5.76 0.74
N ALA A 170 17.52 -4.78 1.37
CA ALA A 170 16.18 -4.95 1.90
C ALA A 170 15.15 -5.25 0.80
N ALA A 171 15.26 -4.62 -0.37
CA ALA A 171 14.35 -4.88 -1.50
C ALA A 171 14.51 -6.31 -2.03
N GLN A 172 15.74 -6.82 -2.09
CA GLN A 172 16.04 -8.21 -2.47
C GLN A 172 15.47 -9.21 -1.46
N GLU A 173 15.71 -8.99 -0.18
CA GLU A 173 15.21 -9.85 0.90
C GLU A 173 13.68 -9.84 0.97
N PHE A 174 13.06 -8.68 0.75
CA PHE A 174 11.61 -8.56 0.73
C PHE A 174 10.98 -9.28 -0.47
N HIS A 175 11.57 -9.16 -1.66
CA HIS A 175 11.11 -9.91 -2.84
C HIS A 175 11.23 -11.42 -2.62
N ALA A 176 12.37 -11.89 -2.08
CA ALA A 176 12.58 -13.29 -1.76
C ALA A 176 11.54 -13.81 -0.75
N TRP A 177 11.18 -13.00 0.24
CA TRP A 177 10.13 -13.32 1.21
C TRP A 177 8.73 -13.41 0.57
N LEU A 178 8.36 -12.47 -0.30
CA LEU A 178 7.08 -12.49 -1.03
C LEU A 178 6.95 -13.68 -1.99
N SER A 179 8.08 -14.16 -2.51
CA SER A 179 8.15 -15.27 -3.46
C SER A 179 8.00 -16.64 -2.79
N LYS A 180 8.09 -16.75 -1.46
CA LYS A 180 7.82 -17.99 -0.73
C LYS A 180 6.36 -18.41 -0.91
N GLU A 181 6.08 -19.71 -0.88
CA GLU A 181 4.72 -20.23 -1.00
C GLU A 181 3.85 -19.82 0.19
N GLN A 182 4.36 -19.99 1.40
CA GLN A 182 3.72 -19.54 2.63
C GLN A 182 4.75 -19.51 3.77
N SER A 183 4.64 -18.53 4.66
CA SER A 183 5.48 -18.40 5.86
C SER A 183 4.65 -18.30 7.14
N PRO A 184 5.21 -18.58 8.33
CA PRO A 184 4.51 -18.44 9.60
C PRO A 184 3.82 -17.09 9.80
N PHE A 185 4.51 -15.98 9.51
CA PHE A 185 3.94 -14.64 9.66
C PHE A 185 2.82 -14.37 8.64
N GLN A 186 2.95 -14.85 7.40
CA GLN A 186 1.87 -14.75 6.41
C GLN A 186 0.62 -15.53 6.84
N SER A 187 0.79 -16.73 7.39
CA SER A 187 -0.33 -17.52 7.92
C SER A 187 -0.99 -16.85 9.11
N PHE A 188 -0.18 -16.23 9.98
CA PHE A 188 -0.69 -15.43 11.09
C PHE A 188 -1.52 -14.23 10.61
N LEU A 189 -1.02 -13.47 9.62
CA LEU A 189 -1.76 -12.36 9.02
C LEU A 189 -3.10 -12.82 8.46
N PHE A 190 -3.12 -13.94 7.72
CA PHE A 190 -4.35 -14.51 7.16
C PHE A 190 -5.38 -14.86 8.24
N ILE A 191 -4.98 -15.59 9.29
CA ILE A 191 -5.90 -16.03 10.36
C ILE A 191 -6.42 -14.86 11.18
N THR A 192 -5.58 -13.85 11.42
CA THR A 192 -5.91 -12.71 12.28
C THR A 192 -6.45 -11.50 11.53
N ALA A 193 -6.62 -11.61 10.21
CA ALA A 193 -7.17 -10.59 9.33
C ALA A 193 -8.59 -10.13 9.71
N ALA A 194 -9.26 -10.79 10.67
CA ALA A 194 -10.52 -10.30 11.26
C ALA A 194 -10.37 -8.97 12.04
N SER A 195 -9.14 -8.59 12.43
CA SER A 195 -8.85 -7.30 13.06
C SER A 195 -8.25 -6.30 12.06
N ASN A 196 -8.69 -5.04 12.10
CA ASN A 196 -8.35 -3.99 11.14
C ASN A 196 -6.85 -3.89 10.79
N THR A 197 -5.93 -3.94 11.77
CA THR A 197 -4.51 -3.76 11.45
C THR A 197 -3.90 -4.97 10.76
N PHE A 198 -4.23 -6.19 11.22
CA PHE A 198 -3.79 -7.42 10.56
C PHE A 198 -4.46 -7.58 9.20
N PHE A 199 -5.71 -7.13 9.04
CA PHE A 199 -6.39 -7.06 7.75
C PHE A 199 -5.61 -6.21 6.75
N THR A 200 -5.24 -4.98 7.12
CA THR A 200 -4.49 -4.10 6.22
C THR A 200 -3.11 -4.67 5.85
N GLY A 201 -2.42 -5.30 6.81
CA GLY A 201 -1.15 -5.98 6.55
C GLY A 201 -1.31 -7.17 5.61
N HIS A 202 -2.33 -8.00 5.84
CA HIS A 202 -2.69 -9.15 5.01
C HIS A 202 -3.04 -8.74 3.57
N VAL A 203 -3.91 -7.75 3.39
CA VAL A 203 -4.27 -7.23 2.06
C VAL A 203 -3.05 -6.67 1.34
N ALA A 204 -2.22 -5.88 2.01
CA ALA A 204 -1.03 -5.28 1.41
C ALA A 204 0.01 -6.35 0.98
N GLU A 205 0.16 -7.40 1.79
CA GLU A 205 0.99 -8.57 1.49
C GLU A 205 0.47 -9.33 0.27
N LEU A 206 -0.82 -9.66 0.24
CA LEU A 206 -1.45 -10.39 -0.87
C LEU A 206 -1.32 -9.62 -2.20
N VAL A 207 -1.54 -8.31 -2.17
CA VAL A 207 -1.39 -7.46 -3.35
C VAL A 207 0.06 -7.39 -3.81
N ALA A 208 1.03 -7.35 -2.89
CA ALA A 208 2.44 -7.40 -3.25
C ALA A 208 2.84 -8.74 -3.88
N ARG A 209 2.30 -9.87 -3.38
CA ARG A 209 2.51 -11.19 -4.00
C ARG A 209 1.84 -11.32 -5.35
N ALA A 210 0.64 -10.75 -5.51
CA ALA A 210 -0.02 -10.66 -6.80
C ALA A 210 0.79 -9.82 -7.79
N ALA A 211 1.46 -8.74 -7.35
CA ALA A 211 2.37 -7.98 -8.21
C ALA A 211 3.57 -8.82 -8.70
N VAL A 212 4.16 -9.64 -7.81
CA VAL A 212 5.26 -10.53 -8.15
C VAL A 212 4.83 -11.61 -9.16
N SER A 213 3.61 -12.14 -9.08
CA SER A 213 3.14 -13.19 -10.00
C SER A 213 2.53 -12.64 -11.30
N GLU A 214 1.65 -11.63 -11.21
CA GLU A 214 0.80 -11.18 -12.32
C GLU A 214 1.39 -9.99 -13.11
N LYS A 215 2.22 -9.17 -12.48
CA LYS A 215 2.97 -8.07 -13.12
C LYS A 215 4.46 -8.41 -13.14
N PRO A 216 4.82 -9.66 -13.49
CA PRO A 216 6.00 -10.43 -13.07
C PRO A 216 7.19 -9.58 -12.60
N MET A 217 7.06 -8.97 -11.42
CA MET A 217 8.03 -8.00 -10.93
C MET A 217 9.24 -8.77 -10.45
N ARG A 218 10.35 -8.64 -11.17
CA ARG A 218 11.61 -9.28 -10.83
C ARG A 218 12.25 -8.55 -9.65
N VAL A 219 13.29 -9.17 -9.09
CA VAL A 219 14.09 -8.59 -8.01
C VAL A 219 14.65 -7.22 -8.43
N GLU A 220 15.08 -7.10 -9.68
CA GLU A 220 15.65 -5.87 -10.24
C GLU A 220 14.60 -4.74 -10.33
N ASP A 221 13.33 -5.09 -10.58
CA ASP A 221 12.23 -4.12 -10.61
C ASP A 221 11.97 -3.55 -9.22
N PHE A 222 12.02 -4.40 -8.18
CA PHE A 222 11.89 -3.96 -6.78
C PHE A 222 13.04 -3.01 -6.39
N VAL A 223 14.27 -3.37 -6.75
CA VAL A 223 15.45 -2.54 -6.50
C VAL A 223 15.33 -1.20 -7.22
N THR A 224 14.98 -1.21 -8.50
CA THR A 224 14.84 0.01 -9.32
C THR A 224 13.77 0.93 -8.77
N ALA A 225 12.60 0.38 -8.43
CA ALA A 225 11.49 1.12 -7.84
C ALA A 225 11.86 1.74 -6.49
N MET A 226 12.57 1.00 -5.63
CA MET A 226 12.99 1.51 -4.32
C MET A 226 14.10 2.57 -4.42
N LYS A 227 15.03 2.44 -5.36
CA LYS A 227 16.00 3.51 -5.68
C LYS A 227 15.30 4.77 -6.17
N ALA A 228 14.33 4.63 -7.08
CA ALA A 228 13.51 5.74 -7.53
C ALA A 228 12.75 6.36 -6.35
N ARG A 229 12.24 5.56 -5.41
CA ARG A 229 11.52 6.06 -4.23
C ARG A 229 12.41 6.87 -3.28
N LEU A 230 13.69 6.51 -3.14
CA LEU A 230 14.65 7.28 -2.32
C LEU A 230 14.78 8.71 -2.84
N HIS A 231 14.84 8.88 -4.16
CA HIS A 231 15.02 10.17 -4.82
C HIS A 231 13.76 10.57 -5.57
N LYS A 232 12.89 11.37 -4.94
CA LYS A 232 11.69 11.87 -5.62
C LYS A 232 12.13 12.69 -6.85
N PRO A 233 11.68 12.34 -8.07
CA PRO A 233 12.00 13.15 -9.24
C PRO A 233 11.42 14.56 -9.02
N PRO A 234 12.17 15.62 -9.40
CA PRO A 234 11.67 16.98 -9.29
C PRO A 234 10.36 17.11 -10.10
N GLU A 235 9.31 17.64 -9.47
CA GLU A 235 8.01 17.82 -10.12
C GLU A 235 8.20 18.72 -11.35
N SER A 236 7.93 18.18 -12.54
CA SER A 236 8.03 18.92 -13.81
C SER A 236 6.76 19.72 -14.15
N GLN A 237 5.86 19.94 -13.18
CA GLN A 237 4.68 20.79 -13.37
C GLN A 237 4.49 21.73 -12.19
N PRO A 238 4.19 23.03 -12.44
CA PRO A 238 3.87 23.96 -11.37
C PRO A 238 2.61 23.47 -10.65
N ALA A 239 2.65 23.51 -9.32
CA ALA A 239 1.49 23.25 -8.49
C ALA A 239 0.30 24.05 -9.04
N GLY A 240 -0.72 23.34 -9.53
CA GLY A 240 -1.98 23.95 -9.93
C GLY A 240 -2.45 24.84 -8.77
N ALA A 241 -2.68 26.11 -9.08
CA ALA A 241 -2.99 27.16 -8.12
C ALA A 241 -3.92 26.62 -7.02
N ALA A 242 -3.43 26.61 -5.78
CA ALA A 242 -4.29 26.46 -4.63
C ALA A 242 -5.42 27.48 -4.83
N SER A 243 -6.66 26.99 -4.91
CA SER A 243 -7.84 27.85 -4.89
C SER A 243 -7.72 28.71 -3.64
N SER A 244 -7.33 29.97 -3.83
CA SER A 244 -7.33 30.96 -2.76
C SER A 244 -8.80 31.18 -2.42
N ALA A 245 -9.23 30.59 -1.31
CA ALA A 245 -10.51 30.87 -0.67
C ALA A 245 -10.51 32.29 -0.07
N THR A 246 -10.17 33.29 -0.87
CA THR A 246 -10.17 34.72 -0.53
C THR A 246 -11.41 35.41 -1.12
N GLY A 247 -12.55 34.73 -1.15
CA GLY A 247 -13.80 35.29 -1.70
C GLY A 247 -15.05 35.07 -0.84
N LEU A 248 -14.93 34.54 0.38
CA LEU A 248 -16.11 34.25 1.21
C LEU A 248 -16.35 35.23 2.36
N PHE A 249 -15.49 36.23 2.53
CA PHE A 249 -15.66 37.28 3.54
C PHE A 249 -15.10 38.60 3.01
N GLU A 250 -15.76 39.20 2.02
CA GLU A 250 -15.74 40.65 1.86
C GLU A 250 -17.18 41.13 1.98
N SER A 251 -17.36 42.02 2.96
CA SER A 251 -18.59 42.67 3.43
C SER A 251 -19.22 43.59 2.40
#